data_AF-A0A978UBZ4-F1
#
_entry.id   AF-A0A978UBZ4-F1
#
_cell.length_a   1.000
_cell.length_b   1.000
_cell.length_c   1.000
_cell.angle_alpha   90.00
_cell.angle_beta   90.00
_cell.angle_gamma   90.00
#
_symmetry.space_group_name_H-M   'P 1'
#
loop_
_entity.id
_entity.type
_entity.pdbx_description
1 polymer ?
#
loop_
_entity_poly.entity_id
_entity_poly.type
_entity_poly.pdbx_seq_one_letter_code
_entity_poly.pdbx_strand_id
1 'polypeptide(L)'
;MEMVPVASKISMDRLKDSARLMIVSDLDHTMVDHHDPENLSLLRFNALWEAHYRHDSLLVFSTGRSRTLYLELRKEKPMLTPDITIMSVGTEITYGNSMLPDDGWVEILNHKWDRNIVTEETSKFAELKLQSETEQRPHKASFYVDKDKAQAVTKALSERLEKRGLDVKIIYSGGIDLDILPQGAGKGQALAYLLKKFKTEGKLPGNTLVCGDSGNDAELFSIPDVHGVMVSNAQEELLQWHAKNAKGNPKIIHATERCAGGIIQAIGHFKLGPNLSPRDILDFKDYDLENVNPNYEVVKFYLFYEKWRRAEVDNSEMYVASLRAHCYPSGVYVHPSGTEQTLSDCINTLRSHYGDKQGKQFRVWVDKVLHTKISTDTWLVKFNKWEISGEEWQNCLTTAILSSKGQSASDGFIWMHVHQTWSEGCQGKIQSSFLF
;
A
#
# COMPACT_ATOMS: atom_id res chain seq x y z
N MET A 1 30.67 0.06 -15.64
CA MET A 1 29.27 0.29 -16.06
C MET A 1 28.46 -0.83 -15.43
N GLU A 2 28.12 -0.68 -14.14
CA GLU A 2 27.45 -1.73 -13.39
C GLU A 2 26.00 -1.88 -13.86
N MET A 3 25.61 -3.12 -14.16
CA MET A 3 24.26 -3.45 -14.59
C MET A 3 23.31 -3.35 -13.39
N VAL A 4 22.60 -2.23 -13.31
CA VAL A 4 21.41 -2.08 -12.49
C VAL A 4 20.39 -3.16 -12.90
N PRO A 5 19.97 -4.09 -12.00
CA PRO A 5 19.12 -5.21 -12.38
C PRO A 5 17.78 -4.71 -12.93
N VAL A 6 17.26 -5.36 -13.98
CA VAL A 6 16.05 -4.96 -14.73
C VAL A 6 14.83 -4.73 -13.82
N ALA A 7 14.72 -5.46 -12.70
CA ALA A 7 13.65 -5.29 -11.71
C ALA A 7 13.71 -3.94 -10.96
N SER A 8 14.91 -3.37 -10.76
CA SER A 8 15.09 -2.06 -10.13
C SER A 8 14.78 -0.89 -11.06
N LYS A 9 14.92 -1.08 -12.39
CA LYS A 9 14.49 -0.09 -13.40
C LYS A 9 12.97 0.09 -13.43
N ILE A 10 12.21 -1.00 -13.41
CA ILE A 10 10.74 -0.97 -13.50
C ILE A 10 10.11 -0.22 -12.32
N SER A 11 10.73 -0.25 -11.13
CA SER A 11 10.18 0.41 -9.95
C SER A 11 10.40 1.92 -9.92
N MET A 12 11.43 2.44 -10.60
CA MET A 12 11.62 3.88 -10.77
C MET A 12 10.82 4.45 -11.96
N ASP A 13 10.37 3.60 -12.88
CA ASP A 13 9.63 4.04 -14.06
C ASP A 13 8.32 4.75 -13.68
N ARG A 14 7.66 4.35 -12.59
CA ARG A 14 6.43 5.00 -12.10
C ARG A 14 6.65 6.38 -11.47
N LEU A 15 7.90 6.72 -11.14
CA LEU A 15 8.30 8.01 -10.59
C LEU A 15 8.85 8.96 -11.68
N LYS A 16 8.68 8.61 -12.98
CA LYS A 16 9.13 9.43 -14.09
C LYS A 16 8.16 10.55 -14.45
N ASP A 17 6.87 10.30 -14.30
CA ASP A 17 5.82 11.25 -14.66
C ASP A 17 5.15 11.84 -13.40
N SER A 18 4.45 12.96 -13.57
CA SER A 18 3.60 13.51 -12.50
C SER A 18 2.42 12.58 -12.26
N ALA A 19 2.26 12.17 -11.01
CA ALA A 19 1.14 11.33 -10.60
C ALA A 19 -0.15 12.16 -10.50
N ARG A 20 -1.28 11.61 -10.98
CA ARG A 20 -2.58 12.27 -10.84
C ARG A 20 -2.98 12.44 -9.37
N LEU A 21 -2.74 11.40 -8.58
CA LEU A 21 -2.98 11.37 -7.14
C LEU A 21 -1.79 10.70 -6.44
N MET A 22 -1.40 11.22 -5.28
CA MET A 22 -0.50 10.54 -4.35
C MET A 22 -1.24 10.32 -3.03
N ILE A 23 -1.38 9.05 -2.61
CA ILE A 23 -1.92 8.71 -1.29
C ILE A 23 -0.75 8.43 -0.35
N VAL A 24 -0.69 9.15 0.77
CA VAL A 24 0.32 8.99 1.82
C VAL A 24 -0.40 8.53 3.08
N SER A 25 -0.33 7.24 3.37
CA SER A 25 -1.08 6.64 4.46
C SER A 25 -0.16 6.11 5.54
N ASP A 26 -0.49 6.38 6.80
CA ASP A 26 -0.02 5.51 7.86
C ASP A 26 -0.53 4.06 7.69
N LEU A 27 0.13 3.11 8.35
CA LEU A 27 -0.19 1.70 8.28
C LEU A 27 -1.10 1.26 9.43
N ASP A 28 -0.59 1.24 10.65
CA ASP A 28 -1.23 0.63 11.80
C ASP A 28 -2.45 1.44 12.22
N HIS A 29 -3.63 0.83 12.26
CA HIS A 29 -4.90 1.51 12.56
C HIS A 29 -5.33 2.59 11.54
N THR A 30 -4.58 2.79 10.46
CA THR A 30 -4.96 3.66 9.34
C THR A 30 -5.21 2.86 8.06
N MET A 31 -4.21 2.23 7.45
CA MET A 31 -4.41 1.35 6.28
C MET A 31 -4.82 -0.06 6.74
N VAL A 32 -4.20 -0.56 7.80
CA VAL A 32 -4.37 -1.89 8.35
C VAL A 32 -5.21 -1.82 9.61
N ASP A 33 -6.28 -2.62 9.66
CA ASP A 33 -7.01 -2.84 10.90
C ASP A 33 -6.54 -4.14 11.56
N HIS A 34 -5.88 -4.02 12.70
CA HIS A 34 -5.42 -5.16 13.48
C HIS A 34 -6.57 -5.94 14.14
N HIS A 35 -7.76 -5.34 14.19
CA HIS A 35 -8.96 -5.97 14.74
C HIS A 35 -9.85 -6.62 13.67
N ASP A 36 -9.48 -6.53 12.39
CA ASP A 36 -10.18 -7.17 11.27
C ASP A 36 -9.42 -8.42 10.82
N PRO A 37 -9.84 -9.63 11.25
CA PRO A 37 -9.19 -10.87 10.81
C PRO A 37 -9.42 -11.17 9.32
N GLU A 38 -10.48 -10.62 8.72
CA GLU A 38 -10.82 -10.83 7.30
C GLU A 38 -10.16 -9.80 6.38
N ASN A 39 -9.60 -8.72 6.94
CA ASN A 39 -8.95 -7.61 6.23
C ASN A 39 -9.83 -7.00 5.13
N LEU A 40 -11.16 -6.95 5.33
CA LEU A 40 -12.12 -6.58 4.31
C LEU A 40 -11.90 -5.15 3.82
N SER A 41 -11.74 -4.19 4.72
CA SER A 41 -11.51 -2.79 4.32
C SER A 41 -10.19 -2.60 3.55
N LEU A 42 -9.14 -3.32 3.96
CA LEU A 42 -7.86 -3.34 3.25
C LEU A 42 -8.01 -3.96 1.85
N LEU A 43 -8.68 -5.10 1.74
CA LEU A 43 -8.91 -5.77 0.45
C LEU A 43 -9.84 -4.97 -0.48
N ARG A 44 -10.78 -4.18 0.07
CA ARG A 44 -11.59 -3.22 -0.68
C ARG A 44 -10.72 -2.10 -1.24
N PHE A 45 -9.80 -1.54 -0.44
CA PHE A 45 -8.85 -0.55 -0.90
C PHE A 45 -7.92 -1.12 -1.96
N ASN A 46 -7.41 -2.34 -1.78
CA ASN A 46 -6.52 -2.99 -2.75
C ASN A 46 -7.18 -3.10 -4.13
N ALA A 47 -8.41 -3.62 -4.18
CA ALA A 47 -9.16 -3.76 -5.42
C ALA A 47 -9.40 -2.41 -6.09
N LEU A 48 -9.78 -1.38 -5.31
CA LEU A 48 -9.98 -0.03 -5.81
C LEU A 48 -8.69 0.56 -6.40
N TRP A 49 -7.59 0.46 -5.65
CA TRP A 49 -6.29 1.01 -6.01
C TRP A 49 -5.74 0.38 -7.29
N GLU A 50 -5.70 -0.95 -7.35
CA GLU A 50 -5.14 -1.67 -8.49
C GLU A 50 -5.96 -1.45 -9.76
N ALA A 51 -7.29 -1.35 -9.65
CA ALA A 51 -8.17 -1.14 -10.79
C ALA A 51 -8.12 0.28 -11.36
N HIS A 52 -8.11 1.31 -10.49
CA HIS A 52 -8.39 2.69 -10.90
C HIS A 52 -7.23 3.66 -10.70
N TYR A 53 -6.22 3.34 -9.91
CA TYR A 53 -5.19 4.31 -9.49
C TYR A 53 -3.77 3.84 -9.82
N ARG A 54 -3.50 2.53 -9.79
CA ARG A 54 -2.14 2.01 -9.97
C ARG A 54 -1.45 2.43 -11.27
N HIS A 55 -2.19 2.71 -12.33
CA HIS A 55 -1.57 3.06 -13.61
C HIS A 55 -1.05 4.51 -13.66
N ASP A 56 -1.56 5.43 -12.82
CA ASP A 56 -1.27 6.88 -12.92
C ASP A 56 -1.09 7.60 -11.57
N SER A 57 -1.16 6.88 -10.45
CA SER A 57 -1.17 7.44 -9.09
C SER A 57 -0.16 6.74 -8.18
N LEU A 58 0.41 7.44 -7.19
CA LEU A 58 1.45 6.90 -6.31
C LEU A 58 0.90 6.51 -4.94
N LEU A 59 1.31 5.33 -4.46
CA LEU A 59 1.02 4.88 -3.10
C LEU A 59 2.26 5.04 -2.23
N VAL A 60 2.13 5.75 -1.12
CA VAL A 60 3.17 5.96 -0.12
C VAL A 60 2.69 5.44 1.22
N PHE A 61 3.46 4.53 1.82
CA PHE A 61 3.23 4.12 3.21
C PHE A 61 4.15 4.90 4.14
N SER A 62 3.57 5.62 5.11
CA SER A 62 4.26 6.49 6.05
C SER A 62 4.06 6.02 7.48
N THR A 63 4.90 5.09 7.93
CA THR A 63 4.72 4.31 9.17
C THR A 63 5.76 4.65 10.24
N GLY A 64 5.37 4.44 11.50
CA GLY A 64 6.31 4.40 12.62
C GLY A 64 7.20 3.16 12.63
N ARG A 65 6.78 2.07 11.98
CA ARG A 65 7.52 0.80 11.92
C ARG A 65 8.90 0.97 11.29
N SER A 66 9.86 0.25 11.83
CA SER A 66 11.14 0.04 11.15
C SER A 66 10.98 -0.83 9.90
N ARG A 67 12.02 -0.86 9.05
CA ARG A 67 12.03 -1.70 7.85
C ARG A 67 11.74 -3.17 8.16
N THR A 68 12.31 -3.71 9.23
CA THR A 68 12.10 -5.11 9.64
C THR A 68 10.64 -5.37 9.97
N LEU A 69 10.05 -4.53 10.83
CA LEU A 69 8.66 -4.68 11.27
C LEU A 69 7.64 -4.40 10.15
N TYR A 70 7.98 -3.52 9.20
CA TYR A 70 7.20 -3.31 7.99
C TYR A 70 7.20 -4.57 7.11
N LEU A 71 8.36 -5.18 6.89
CA LEU A 71 8.47 -6.41 6.11
C LEU A 71 7.78 -7.60 6.78
N GLU A 72 7.75 -7.65 8.11
CA GLU A 72 6.97 -8.61 8.88
C GLU A 72 5.46 -8.40 8.67
N LEU A 73 4.97 -7.16 8.81
CA LEU A 73 3.56 -6.85 8.57
C LEU A 73 3.10 -7.25 7.16
N ARG A 74 3.97 -7.08 6.15
CA ARG A 74 3.70 -7.51 4.77
C ARG A 74 3.52 -9.02 4.60
N LYS A 75 4.06 -9.84 5.51
CA LYS A 75 3.86 -11.29 5.53
C LYS A 75 2.57 -11.69 6.24
N GLU A 76 2.05 -10.82 7.11
CA GLU A 76 0.88 -11.07 7.95
C GLU A 76 -0.42 -10.54 7.34
N LYS A 77 -0.33 -9.45 6.57
CA LYS A 77 -1.48 -8.68 6.07
C LYS A 77 -1.42 -8.55 4.54
N PRO A 78 -2.56 -8.61 3.83
CA PRO A 78 -2.60 -8.60 2.37
C PRO A 78 -2.35 -7.18 1.85
N MET A 79 -1.17 -6.63 2.10
CA MET A 79 -0.83 -5.26 1.73
C MET A 79 -0.34 -5.19 0.29
N LEU A 80 -0.74 -4.13 -0.42
CA LEU A 80 -0.15 -3.79 -1.70
C LEU A 80 1.32 -3.40 -1.57
N THR A 81 2.07 -3.53 -2.66
CA THR A 81 3.41 -2.96 -2.78
C THR A 81 3.31 -1.47 -3.05
N PRO A 82 3.76 -0.59 -2.12
CA PRO A 82 3.76 0.85 -2.35
C PRO A 82 4.87 1.25 -3.34
N ASP A 83 4.81 2.47 -3.84
CA ASP A 83 5.87 3.09 -4.64
C ASP A 83 6.99 3.64 -3.76
N ILE A 84 6.63 4.16 -2.60
CA ILE A 84 7.54 4.79 -1.64
C ILE A 84 7.16 4.34 -0.24
N THR A 85 8.17 4.11 0.60
CA THR A 85 7.97 3.92 2.04
C THR A 85 8.69 5.02 2.80
N ILE A 86 7.97 5.68 3.70
CA ILE A 86 8.51 6.53 4.76
C ILE A 86 8.40 5.69 6.04
N MET A 87 9.53 5.31 6.63
CA MET A 87 9.59 4.38 7.76
C MET A 87 10.24 5.03 8.98
N SER A 88 10.16 4.34 10.13
CA SER A 88 10.82 4.76 11.37
C SER A 88 10.44 6.20 11.75
N VAL A 89 9.15 6.55 11.63
CA VAL A 89 8.63 7.90 11.92
C VAL A 89 9.25 8.98 11.01
N GLY A 90 9.55 8.63 9.77
CA GLY A 90 10.06 9.58 8.78
C GLY A 90 11.56 9.75 8.74
N THR A 91 12.33 8.90 9.42
CA THR A 91 13.80 8.95 9.36
C THR A 91 14.37 8.21 8.15
N GLU A 92 13.54 7.45 7.44
CA GLU A 92 13.95 6.69 6.27
C GLU A 92 12.94 6.85 5.15
N ILE A 93 13.42 7.21 3.96
CA ILE A 93 12.65 7.20 2.72
C ILE A 93 13.27 6.14 1.83
N THR A 94 12.45 5.23 1.32
CA THR A 94 12.90 4.22 0.35
C THR A 94 11.97 4.08 -0.83
N TYR A 95 12.55 3.72 -1.97
CA TYR A 95 11.85 3.63 -3.24
C TYR A 95 11.72 2.19 -3.72
N GLY A 96 10.50 1.86 -4.13
CA GLY A 96 10.22 0.65 -4.87
C GLY A 96 10.34 -0.65 -4.09
N ASN A 97 10.23 -1.77 -4.82
CA ASN A 97 10.27 -3.10 -4.21
C ASN A 97 11.65 -3.43 -3.61
N SER A 98 12.73 -2.90 -4.19
CA SER A 98 14.08 -3.06 -3.67
C SER A 98 14.33 -2.22 -2.41
N MET A 99 13.41 -1.32 -2.06
CA MET A 99 13.53 -0.39 -0.92
C MET A 99 14.85 0.37 -0.94
N LEU A 100 15.18 0.96 -2.10
CA LEU A 100 16.41 1.74 -2.26
C LEU A 100 16.33 3.01 -1.41
N PRO A 101 17.27 3.25 -0.48
CA PRO A 101 17.26 4.46 0.35
C PRO A 101 17.36 5.74 -0.47
N ASP A 102 16.78 6.83 0.06
CA ASP A 102 17.04 8.18 -0.44
C ASP A 102 18.28 8.77 0.23
N ASP A 103 19.40 8.77 -0.50
CA ASP A 103 20.67 9.31 0.00
C ASP A 103 20.58 10.83 0.30
N GLY A 104 19.78 11.58 -0.46
CA GLY A 104 19.58 13.00 -0.22
C GLY A 104 18.85 13.29 1.08
N TRP A 105 17.89 12.42 1.46
CA TRP A 105 17.23 12.48 2.76
C TRP A 105 18.17 12.14 3.90
N VAL A 106 19.01 11.11 3.73
CA VAL A 106 20.03 10.73 4.73
C VAL A 106 20.98 11.90 5.02
N GLU A 107 21.46 12.60 4.00
CA GLU A 107 22.33 13.77 4.18
C GLU A 107 21.65 14.92 4.92
N ILE A 108 20.36 15.17 4.68
CA ILE A 108 19.59 16.17 5.43
C ILE A 108 19.53 15.79 6.91
N LEU A 109 19.27 14.52 7.21
CA LEU A 109 19.14 14.04 8.59
C LEU A 109 20.48 13.98 9.34
N ASN A 110 21.61 13.91 8.64
CA ASN A 110 22.94 13.98 9.25
C ASN A 110 23.27 15.36 9.83
N HIS A 111 22.58 16.42 9.37
CA HIS A 111 22.87 17.77 9.82
C HIS A 111 22.53 17.96 11.31
N LYS A 112 23.55 18.26 12.12
CA LYS A 112 23.45 18.42 13.59
C LYS A 112 22.86 17.20 14.31
N TRP A 113 23.15 16.02 13.79
CA TRP A 113 22.78 14.75 14.38
C TRP A 113 24.02 13.90 14.69
N ASP A 114 24.08 13.33 15.89
CA ASP A 114 25.07 12.33 16.26
C ASP A 114 24.42 11.28 17.18
N ARG A 115 24.21 10.07 16.65
CA ARG A 115 23.57 8.97 17.37
C ARG A 115 24.35 8.54 18.62
N ASN A 116 25.68 8.68 18.63
CA ASN A 116 26.51 8.30 19.77
C ASN A 116 26.32 9.27 20.93
N ILE A 117 26.28 10.58 20.65
CA ILE A 117 25.98 11.59 21.66
C ILE A 117 24.57 11.38 22.24
N VAL A 118 23.58 11.04 21.40
CA VAL A 118 22.23 10.71 21.87
C VAL A 118 22.25 9.51 22.82
N THR A 119 22.95 8.41 22.49
CA THR A 119 23.10 7.26 23.39
C THR A 119 23.79 7.67 24.71
N GLU A 120 24.87 8.46 24.63
CA GLU A 120 25.62 8.90 25.79
C GLU A 120 24.72 9.70 26.75
N GLU A 121 23.98 10.70 26.25
CA GLU A 121 23.14 11.53 27.09
C GLU A 121 21.91 10.78 27.63
N THR A 122 21.27 9.93 26.81
CA THR A 122 20.10 9.14 27.25
C THR A 122 20.45 8.10 28.32
N SER A 123 21.67 7.55 28.31
CA SER A 123 22.14 6.61 29.35
C SER A 123 22.20 7.21 30.76
N LYS A 124 22.17 8.55 30.86
CA LYS A 124 22.22 9.29 32.13
C LYS A 124 20.83 9.47 32.78
N PHE A 125 19.75 9.00 32.14
CA PHE A 125 18.39 9.07 32.64
C PHE A 125 17.91 7.68 33.06
N ALA A 126 17.66 7.48 34.36
CA ALA A 126 17.20 6.19 34.90
C ALA A 126 15.75 5.85 34.51
N GLU A 127 14.99 6.87 34.08
CA GLU A 127 13.61 6.77 33.64
C GLU A 127 13.47 6.19 32.23
N LEU A 128 14.54 6.22 31.42
CA LEU A 128 14.54 5.76 30.04
C LEU A 128 14.93 4.29 29.96
N LYS A 129 14.03 3.46 29.42
CA LYS A 129 14.32 2.07 29.09
C LYS A 129 14.42 1.90 27.59
N LEU A 130 15.53 1.39 27.07
CA LEU A 130 15.68 1.12 25.63
C LEU A 130 14.57 0.18 25.13
N GLN A 131 14.02 0.52 23.96
CA GLN A 131 13.19 -0.42 23.19
C GLN A 131 14.06 -1.48 22.50
N SER A 132 13.42 -2.42 21.79
CA SER A 132 14.12 -3.48 21.06
C SER A 132 15.10 -2.93 20.02
N GLU A 133 16.10 -3.75 19.64
CA GLU A 133 17.08 -3.39 18.61
C GLU A 133 16.42 -3.07 17.26
N THR A 134 15.29 -3.74 16.96
CA THR A 134 14.49 -3.48 15.76
C THR A 134 13.92 -2.06 15.68
N GLU A 135 13.83 -1.35 16.81
CA GLU A 135 13.37 0.04 16.92
C GLU A 135 14.50 1.07 16.93
N GLN A 136 15.77 0.62 16.94
CA GLN A 136 16.94 1.50 16.93
C GLN A 136 17.47 1.65 15.51
N ARG A 137 17.49 2.88 14.98
CA ARG A 137 18.00 3.18 13.63
C ARG A 137 19.09 4.26 13.66
N PRO A 138 19.86 4.45 12.57
CA PRO A 138 20.91 5.48 12.53
C PRO A 138 20.42 6.88 12.94
N HIS A 139 19.18 7.23 12.59
CA HIS A 139 18.55 8.52 12.88
C HIS A 139 17.34 8.40 13.83
N LYS A 140 17.22 7.31 14.60
CA LYS A 140 16.16 7.10 15.60
C LYS A 140 16.68 6.38 16.84
N ALA A 141 16.44 6.96 18.01
CA ALA A 141 16.69 6.32 19.30
C ALA A 141 15.38 6.20 20.09
N SER A 142 14.95 4.99 20.39
CA SER A 142 13.60 4.71 20.91
C SER A 142 13.66 4.16 22.34
N PHE A 143 12.83 4.71 23.22
CA PHE A 143 12.80 4.38 24.65
C PHE A 143 11.35 4.23 25.15
N TYR A 144 11.18 3.56 26.28
CA TYR A 144 9.98 3.63 27.10
C TYR A 144 10.19 4.61 28.25
N VAL A 145 9.16 5.41 28.55
CA VAL A 145 9.12 6.34 29.69
C VAL A 145 7.71 6.43 30.26
N ASP A 146 7.59 6.41 31.59
CA ASP A 146 6.29 6.56 32.26
C ASP A 146 5.68 7.94 31.97
N LYS A 147 4.36 7.98 31.78
CA LYS A 147 3.61 9.20 31.39
C LYS A 147 3.82 10.39 32.31
N ASP A 148 3.89 10.16 33.62
CA ASP A 148 4.11 11.20 34.64
C ASP A 148 5.52 11.78 34.59
N LYS A 149 6.50 11.04 34.05
CA LYS A 149 7.91 11.46 33.93
C LYS A 149 8.25 12.02 32.55
N ALA A 150 7.50 11.65 31.52
CA ALA A 150 7.77 11.96 30.12
C ALA A 150 8.07 13.44 29.87
N GLN A 151 7.27 14.35 30.44
CA GLN A 151 7.44 15.79 30.24
C GLN A 151 8.76 16.32 30.83
N ALA A 152 9.11 15.88 32.04
CA ALA A 152 10.33 16.32 32.72
C ALA A 152 11.58 15.77 32.03
N VAL A 153 11.57 14.49 31.66
CA VAL A 153 12.67 13.83 30.92
C VAL A 153 12.88 14.49 29.57
N THR A 154 11.80 14.71 28.81
CA THR A 154 11.86 15.34 27.48
C THR A 154 12.50 16.72 27.55
N LYS A 155 12.08 17.57 28.49
CA LYS A 155 12.63 18.91 28.65
C LYS A 155 14.13 18.88 28.99
N ALA A 156 14.51 18.09 30.00
CA ALA A 156 15.89 18.01 30.45
C ALA A 156 16.83 17.40 29.39
N LEU A 157 16.36 16.37 28.66
CA LEU A 157 17.11 15.74 27.59
C LEU A 157 17.31 16.68 26.40
N SER A 158 16.27 17.42 26.00
CA SER A 158 16.34 18.42 24.93
C SER A 158 17.42 19.47 25.24
N GLU A 159 17.41 20.04 26.45
CA GLU A 159 18.41 21.06 26.86
C GLU A 159 19.85 20.51 26.86
N ARG A 160 20.04 19.22 27.20
CA ARG A 160 21.37 18.58 27.18
C ARG A 160 21.88 18.34 25.77
N LEU A 161 21.02 17.82 24.89
CA LEU A 161 21.37 17.54 23.50
C LEU A 161 21.67 18.84 22.74
N GLU A 162 20.90 19.89 22.97
CA GLU A 162 21.15 21.22 22.41
C GLU A 162 22.52 21.78 22.86
N LYS A 163 22.88 21.65 24.14
CA LYS A 163 24.20 22.05 24.66
C LYS A 163 25.36 21.27 24.05
N ARG A 164 25.12 20.06 23.54
CA ARG A 164 26.09 19.25 22.80
C ARG A 164 26.11 19.56 21.30
N GLY A 165 25.35 20.58 20.85
CA GLY A 165 25.31 21.04 19.47
C GLY A 165 24.37 20.25 18.57
N LEU A 166 23.53 19.38 19.13
CA LEU A 166 22.55 18.61 18.38
C LEU A 166 21.25 19.37 18.22
N ASP A 167 20.60 19.17 17.08
CA ASP A 167 19.25 19.66 16.81
C ASP A 167 18.31 18.45 16.72
N VAL A 168 17.51 18.26 17.76
CA VAL A 168 16.73 17.04 17.97
C VAL A 168 15.26 17.32 18.17
N LYS A 169 14.45 16.41 17.66
CA LYS A 169 13.03 16.32 17.92
C LYS A 169 12.78 15.11 18.80
N ILE A 170 12.06 15.33 19.90
CA ILE A 170 11.65 14.28 20.83
C ILE A 170 10.14 14.09 20.70
N ILE A 171 9.72 12.88 20.31
CA ILE A 171 8.32 12.51 20.10
C ILE A 171 7.92 11.57 21.21
N TYR A 172 6.91 11.95 21.99
CA TYR A 172 6.25 11.06 22.95
C TYR A 172 4.90 10.62 22.39
N SER A 173 4.66 9.31 22.32
CA SER A 173 3.44 8.74 21.72
C SER A 173 2.99 7.46 22.41
N GLY A 174 1.76 7.01 22.15
CA GLY A 174 1.21 5.77 22.70
C GLY A 174 1.09 5.73 24.23
N GLY A 175 1.34 6.84 24.92
CA GLY A 175 1.35 6.91 26.38
C GLY A 175 2.57 6.25 27.04
N ILE A 176 3.59 5.82 26.30
CA ILE A 176 4.79 5.17 26.86
C ILE A 176 6.04 5.33 25.98
N ASP A 177 5.90 5.53 24.68
CA ASP A 177 7.03 5.53 23.74
C ASP A 177 7.65 6.93 23.62
N LEU A 178 8.99 6.98 23.63
CA LEU A 178 9.78 8.19 23.45
C LEU A 178 10.84 7.98 22.37
N ASP A 179 10.67 8.67 21.25
CA ASP A 179 11.60 8.66 20.11
C ASP A 179 12.42 9.95 20.09
N ILE A 180 13.74 9.82 19.99
CA ILE A 180 14.67 10.92 19.73
C ILE A 180 15.14 10.82 18.29
N LEU A 181 14.87 11.86 17.51
CA LEU A 181 15.13 11.96 16.08
C LEU A 181 15.90 13.27 15.78
N PRO A 182 16.53 13.42 14.61
CA PRO A 182 16.95 14.73 14.11
C PRO A 182 15.77 15.71 14.04
N GLN A 183 16.00 17.00 14.27
CA GLN A 183 14.93 18.01 14.23
C GLN A 183 14.20 18.06 12.88
N GLY A 184 14.92 17.81 11.78
CA GLY A 184 14.37 17.74 10.43
C GLY A 184 13.59 16.46 10.12
N ALA A 185 13.52 15.49 11.03
CA ALA A 185 12.79 14.24 10.83
C ALA A 185 11.29 14.35 11.20
N GLY A 186 10.54 13.32 10.83
CA GLY A 186 9.10 13.23 11.03
C GLY A 186 8.36 12.90 9.74
N LYS A 187 7.17 12.28 9.86
CA LYS A 187 6.34 11.92 8.71
C LYS A 187 6.03 13.14 7.83
N GLY A 188 5.69 14.28 8.45
CA GLY A 188 5.42 15.53 7.72
C GLY A 188 6.67 16.09 7.02
N GLN A 189 7.82 16.12 7.69
CA GLN A 189 9.06 16.63 7.08
C GLN A 189 9.54 15.74 5.91
N ALA A 190 9.42 14.42 6.06
CA ALA A 190 9.71 13.48 4.97
C ALA A 190 8.77 13.70 3.77
N LEU A 191 7.47 13.93 4.01
CA LEU A 191 6.53 14.27 2.94
C LEU A 191 6.85 15.63 2.29
N ALA A 192 7.19 16.65 3.09
CA ALA A 192 7.58 17.96 2.58
C ALA A 192 8.83 17.87 1.68
N TYR A 193 9.80 17.06 2.09
CA TYR A 193 11.00 16.75 1.30
C TYR A 193 10.63 16.09 -0.04
N LEU A 194 9.78 15.05 -0.03
CA LEU A 194 9.34 14.37 -1.24
C LEU A 194 8.61 15.30 -2.21
N LEU A 195 7.66 16.09 -1.71
CA LEU A 195 6.92 17.05 -2.54
C LEU A 195 7.85 18.13 -3.13
N LYS A 196 8.82 18.62 -2.35
CA LYS A 196 9.84 19.55 -2.84
C LYS A 196 10.69 18.91 -3.93
N LYS A 197 11.15 17.68 -3.72
CA LYS A 197 11.93 16.91 -4.71
C LYS A 197 11.15 16.72 -6.00
N PHE A 198 9.91 16.26 -5.93
CA PHE A 198 9.04 16.12 -7.10
C PHE A 198 8.78 17.45 -7.80
N LYS A 199 8.59 18.54 -7.06
CA LYS A 199 8.46 19.88 -7.65
C LYS A 199 9.72 20.29 -8.42
N THR A 200 10.90 20.08 -7.86
CA THR A 200 12.19 20.37 -8.52
C THR A 200 12.39 19.51 -9.77
N GLU A 201 11.91 18.27 -9.76
CA GLU A 201 11.98 17.36 -10.92
C GLU A 201 10.87 17.60 -11.96
N GLY A 202 9.93 18.54 -11.71
CA GLY A 202 8.80 18.79 -12.61
C GLY A 202 7.70 17.73 -12.57
N LYS A 203 7.63 16.94 -11.49
CA LYS A 203 6.75 15.77 -11.32
C LYS A 203 5.84 15.87 -10.10
N LEU A 204 5.58 17.09 -9.63
CA LEU A 204 4.70 17.30 -8.47
C LEU A 204 3.34 16.61 -8.73
N PRO A 205 2.83 15.79 -7.80
CA PRO A 205 1.54 15.15 -7.97
C PRO A 205 0.41 16.18 -8.11
N GLY A 206 -0.58 15.89 -8.94
CA GLY A 206 -1.74 16.77 -9.13
C GLY A 206 -2.57 16.95 -7.86
N ASN A 207 -2.72 15.87 -7.09
CA ASN A 207 -3.36 15.89 -5.77
C ASN A 207 -2.57 15.02 -4.79
N THR A 208 -2.60 15.38 -3.51
CA THR A 208 -2.04 14.55 -2.42
C THR A 208 -3.08 14.35 -1.35
N LEU A 209 -3.32 13.11 -0.95
CA LEU A 209 -4.19 12.74 0.17
C LEU A 209 -3.33 12.12 1.28
N VAL A 210 -3.31 12.73 2.46
CA VAL A 210 -2.68 12.18 3.66
C VAL A 210 -3.70 11.48 4.55
N CYS A 211 -3.33 10.33 5.11
CA CYS A 211 -4.20 9.51 5.96
C CYS A 211 -3.47 9.16 7.25
N GLY A 212 -4.12 9.33 8.40
CA GLY A 212 -3.54 8.98 9.70
C GLY A 212 -4.59 8.79 10.79
N ASP A 213 -4.16 8.24 11.92
CA ASP A 213 -4.99 7.97 13.09
C ASP A 213 -4.39 8.55 14.38
N SER A 214 -3.08 8.80 14.47
CA SER A 214 -2.41 9.11 15.74
C SER A 214 -1.59 10.40 15.72
N GLY A 215 -1.03 10.77 16.88
CA GLY A 215 -0.26 12.00 17.03
C GLY A 215 0.99 12.09 16.15
N ASN A 216 1.58 10.96 15.73
CA ASN A 216 2.75 10.96 14.84
C ASN A 216 2.39 11.35 13.39
N ASP A 217 1.10 11.36 13.05
CA ASP A 217 0.57 11.74 11.73
C ASP A 217 0.21 13.22 11.64
N ALA A 218 0.08 13.92 12.77
CA ALA A 218 -0.39 15.31 12.83
C ALA A 218 0.36 16.26 11.87
N GLU A 219 1.67 16.05 11.69
CA GLU A 219 2.47 16.87 10.78
C GLU A 219 2.14 16.66 9.30
N LEU A 220 1.63 15.47 8.91
CA LEU A 220 1.17 15.23 7.54
C LEU A 220 0.02 16.18 7.17
N PHE A 221 -0.89 16.43 8.11
CA PHE A 221 -2.03 17.33 7.94
C PHE A 221 -1.63 18.82 7.93
N SER A 222 -0.40 19.15 8.35
CA SER A 222 0.14 20.51 8.32
C SER A 222 0.75 20.89 6.98
N ILE A 223 0.92 19.92 6.07
CA ILE A 223 1.54 20.17 4.77
C ILE A 223 0.60 21.04 3.91
N PRO A 224 1.09 22.16 3.33
CA PRO A 224 0.28 22.98 2.47
C PRO A 224 -0.27 22.21 1.27
N ASP A 225 -1.49 22.56 0.86
CA ASP A 225 -2.14 22.05 -0.35
C ASP A 225 -2.42 20.55 -0.43
N VAL A 226 -2.35 19.82 0.69
CA VAL A 226 -2.81 18.43 0.75
C VAL A 226 -4.28 18.32 1.18
N HIS A 227 -4.93 17.25 0.76
CA HIS A 227 -6.15 16.73 1.38
C HIS A 227 -5.76 15.83 2.55
N GLY A 228 -6.55 15.80 3.61
CA GLY A 228 -6.30 15.00 4.79
C GLY A 228 -7.53 14.24 5.26
N VAL A 229 -7.32 12.99 5.67
CA VAL A 229 -8.35 12.19 6.37
C VAL A 229 -7.80 11.63 7.67
N MET A 230 -8.47 11.98 8.77
CA MET A 230 -8.37 11.24 10.02
C MET A 230 -9.41 10.11 9.95
N VAL A 231 -8.99 8.86 10.08
CA VAL A 231 -9.92 7.72 10.08
C VAL A 231 -10.82 7.74 11.32
N SER A 232 -11.99 7.08 11.29
CA SER A 232 -12.97 7.18 12.39
C SER A 232 -12.44 6.71 13.74
N ASN A 233 -11.42 5.86 13.72
CA ASN A 233 -10.74 5.33 14.89
C ASN A 233 -9.48 6.12 15.26
N ALA A 234 -9.38 7.38 14.82
CA ALA A 234 -8.30 8.26 15.21
C ALA A 234 -8.24 8.43 16.74
N GLN A 235 -7.02 8.46 17.25
CA GLN A 235 -6.72 8.64 18.66
C GLN A 235 -6.95 10.09 19.08
N GLU A 236 -7.22 10.27 20.37
CA GLU A 236 -7.63 11.54 20.96
C GLU A 236 -6.61 12.65 20.67
N GLU A 237 -5.31 12.36 20.67
CA GLU A 237 -4.28 13.37 20.43
C GLU A 237 -4.32 13.96 19.01
N LEU A 238 -4.68 13.17 17.99
CA LEU A 238 -4.82 13.68 16.62
C LEU A 238 -6.10 14.53 16.49
N LEU A 239 -7.19 14.13 17.14
CA LEU A 239 -8.43 14.91 17.18
C LEU A 239 -8.26 16.24 17.91
N GLN A 240 -7.52 16.25 19.02
CA GLN A 240 -7.16 17.47 19.74
C GLN A 240 -6.25 18.37 18.89
N TRP A 241 -5.26 17.78 18.21
CA TRP A 241 -4.43 18.52 17.27
C TRP A 241 -5.28 19.17 16.18
N HIS A 242 -6.22 18.43 15.58
CA HIS A 242 -7.11 18.97 14.55
C HIS A 242 -7.99 20.11 15.08
N ALA A 243 -8.60 19.94 16.26
CA ALA A 243 -9.44 20.96 16.89
C ALA A 243 -8.68 22.27 17.17
N LYS A 244 -7.37 22.18 17.43
CA LYS A 244 -6.50 23.34 17.71
C LYS A 244 -5.93 23.97 16.44
N ASN A 245 -5.50 23.18 15.46
CA ASN A 245 -4.64 23.65 14.36
C ASN A 245 -5.33 23.65 12.99
N ALA A 246 -6.35 22.82 12.80
CA ALA A 246 -6.98 22.59 11.49
C ALA A 246 -8.51 22.75 11.52
N LYS A 247 -9.07 23.29 12.61
CA LYS A 247 -10.51 23.49 12.76
C LYS A 247 -11.06 24.38 11.64
N GLY A 248 -12.00 23.83 10.87
CA GLY A 248 -12.62 24.52 9.74
C GLY A 248 -11.81 24.48 8.44
N ASN A 249 -10.70 23.74 8.37
CA ASN A 249 -9.99 23.50 7.12
C ASN A 249 -10.83 22.56 6.23
N PRO A 250 -11.35 23.02 5.07
CA PRO A 250 -12.20 22.20 4.22
C PRO A 250 -11.44 21.08 3.50
N LYS A 251 -10.10 21.09 3.54
CA LYS A 251 -9.26 20.01 2.98
C LYS A 251 -8.99 18.89 3.98
N ILE A 252 -9.50 18.95 5.21
CA ILE A 252 -9.30 17.91 6.22
C ILE A 252 -10.66 17.42 6.71
N ILE A 253 -10.85 16.11 6.74
CA ILE A 253 -12.05 15.48 7.28
C ILE A 253 -11.72 14.48 8.37
N HIS A 254 -12.67 14.28 9.28
CA HIS A 254 -12.75 13.10 10.13
C HIS A 254 -13.75 12.14 9.47
N ALA A 255 -13.26 11.00 8.99
CA ALA A 255 -14.07 10.00 8.33
C ALA A 255 -15.04 9.33 9.31
N THR A 256 -16.16 8.83 8.80
CA THR A 256 -17.08 7.97 9.55
C THR A 256 -16.65 6.51 9.48
N GLU A 257 -15.90 6.15 8.44
CA GLU A 257 -15.38 4.81 8.21
C GLU A 257 -14.01 4.60 8.89
N ARG A 258 -13.80 3.36 9.33
CA ARG A 258 -12.59 2.90 10.04
C ARG A 258 -11.48 2.53 9.05
N CYS A 259 -10.23 2.78 9.43
CA CYS A 259 -9.04 2.40 8.69
C CYS A 259 -9.14 2.68 7.16
N ALA A 260 -8.78 1.71 6.30
CA ALA A 260 -8.81 1.85 4.85
C ALA A 260 -10.19 2.24 4.28
N GLY A 261 -11.28 1.94 4.98
CA GLY A 261 -12.61 2.43 4.64
C GLY A 261 -12.70 3.96 4.69
N GLY A 262 -12.06 4.60 5.67
CA GLY A 262 -11.95 6.05 5.78
C GLY A 262 -11.16 6.67 4.63
N ILE A 263 -10.12 5.98 4.15
CA ILE A 263 -9.35 6.42 2.97
C ILE A 263 -10.23 6.40 1.72
N ILE A 264 -10.99 5.32 1.50
CA ILE A 264 -11.94 5.21 0.38
C ILE A 264 -13.01 6.31 0.47
N GLN A 265 -13.55 6.55 1.68
CA GLN A 265 -14.52 7.63 1.91
C GLN A 265 -13.93 9.00 1.53
N ALA A 266 -12.69 9.28 1.91
CA ALA A 266 -12.02 10.55 1.62
C ALA A 266 -11.78 10.78 0.12
N ILE A 267 -11.42 9.73 -0.62
CA ILE A 267 -11.30 9.79 -2.09
C ILE A 267 -12.61 10.31 -2.70
N GLY A 268 -13.75 9.78 -2.27
CA GLY A 268 -15.07 10.22 -2.72
C GLY A 268 -15.42 11.64 -2.27
N HIS A 269 -15.18 11.94 -0.98
CA HIS A 269 -15.48 13.25 -0.40
C HIS A 269 -14.77 14.40 -1.12
N PHE A 270 -13.47 14.23 -1.39
CA PHE A 270 -12.64 15.23 -2.07
C PHE A 270 -12.70 15.14 -3.60
N LYS A 271 -13.51 14.21 -4.16
CA LYS A 271 -13.64 13.99 -5.61
C LYS A 271 -12.31 13.69 -6.31
N LEU A 272 -11.48 12.86 -5.68
CA LEU A 272 -10.13 12.49 -6.17
C LEU A 272 -10.15 11.34 -7.20
N GLY A 273 -11.33 10.80 -7.49
CA GLY A 273 -11.57 9.75 -8.47
C GLY A 273 -12.70 8.80 -8.02
N PRO A 274 -12.87 7.65 -8.71
CA PRO A 274 -13.81 6.62 -8.29
C PRO A 274 -13.54 6.11 -6.87
N ASN A 275 -14.57 5.99 -6.04
CA ASN A 275 -14.46 5.52 -4.67
C ASN A 275 -15.32 4.27 -4.38
N LEU A 276 -15.99 3.71 -5.39
CA LEU A 276 -16.65 2.41 -5.26
C LEU A 276 -15.64 1.29 -5.52
N SER A 277 -15.36 0.46 -4.52
CA SER A 277 -14.44 -0.66 -4.72
C SER A 277 -15.07 -1.72 -5.64
N PRO A 278 -14.33 -2.27 -6.61
CA PRO A 278 -14.81 -3.41 -7.40
C PRO A 278 -15.23 -4.62 -6.55
N ARG A 279 -14.71 -4.74 -5.32
CA ARG A 279 -15.07 -5.79 -4.37
C ARG A 279 -16.50 -5.64 -3.82
N ASP A 280 -17.02 -4.41 -3.78
CA ASP A 280 -18.36 -4.09 -3.26
C ASP A 280 -19.48 -4.32 -4.30
N ILE A 281 -19.12 -4.58 -5.57
CA ILE A 281 -20.07 -4.83 -6.65
C ILE A 281 -20.69 -6.22 -6.49
N LEU A 282 -22.02 -6.29 -6.37
CA LEU A 282 -22.76 -7.54 -6.12
C LEU A 282 -22.91 -8.40 -7.38
N ASP A 283 -23.35 -7.81 -8.50
CA ASP A 283 -23.41 -8.48 -9.81
C ASP A 283 -22.41 -7.85 -10.78
N PHE A 284 -21.53 -8.67 -11.34
CA PHE A 284 -20.56 -8.26 -12.35
C PHE A 284 -21.20 -7.86 -13.69
N LYS A 285 -22.53 -7.96 -13.82
CA LYS A 285 -23.34 -7.43 -14.94
C LYS A 285 -23.70 -5.95 -14.80
N ASP A 286 -23.81 -5.44 -13.58
CA ASP A 286 -24.50 -4.17 -13.30
C ASP A 286 -23.59 -2.93 -13.38
N TYR A 287 -22.59 -2.93 -14.26
CA TYR A 287 -21.69 -1.78 -14.31
C TYR A 287 -21.21 -1.43 -15.73
N ASP A 288 -21.83 -0.38 -16.28
CA ASP A 288 -21.25 0.44 -17.34
C ASP A 288 -20.16 1.32 -16.72
N LEU A 289 -18.90 0.91 -16.89
CA LEU A 289 -17.79 1.79 -16.54
C LEU A 289 -17.41 2.65 -17.73
N GLU A 290 -17.54 3.96 -17.56
CA GLU A 290 -16.69 4.90 -18.26
C GLU A 290 -15.22 4.57 -17.90
N ASN A 291 -14.36 4.38 -18.90
CA ASN A 291 -12.91 4.14 -18.77
C ASN A 291 -12.48 2.74 -18.26
N VAL A 292 -13.06 1.66 -18.79
CA VAL A 292 -12.50 0.30 -18.61
C VAL A 292 -11.08 0.24 -19.17
N ASN A 293 -10.13 -0.14 -18.32
CA ASN A 293 -8.72 -0.32 -18.68
C ASN A 293 -8.27 -1.76 -18.36
N PRO A 294 -7.10 -2.20 -18.85
CA PRO A 294 -6.60 -3.56 -18.59
C PRO A 294 -6.46 -3.90 -17.10
N ASN A 295 -6.19 -2.92 -16.22
CA ASN A 295 -6.09 -3.17 -14.79
C ASN A 295 -7.44 -3.56 -14.18
N TYR A 296 -8.50 -2.83 -14.54
CA TYR A 296 -9.85 -3.11 -14.07
C TYR A 296 -10.28 -4.53 -14.47
N GLU A 297 -10.00 -4.94 -15.70
CA GLU A 297 -10.29 -6.30 -16.18
C GLU A 297 -9.60 -7.37 -15.32
N VAL A 298 -8.30 -7.21 -15.02
CA VAL A 298 -7.55 -8.14 -14.17
C VAL A 298 -8.16 -8.23 -12.77
N VAL A 299 -8.45 -7.09 -12.14
CA VAL A 299 -9.06 -7.05 -10.81
C VAL A 299 -10.44 -7.71 -10.83
N LYS A 300 -11.28 -7.38 -11.82
CA LYS A 300 -12.62 -7.96 -12.01
C LYS A 300 -12.55 -9.48 -12.13
N PHE A 301 -11.65 -10.00 -12.96
CA PHE A 301 -11.48 -11.44 -13.16
C PHE A 301 -11.14 -12.16 -11.85
N TYR A 302 -10.14 -11.68 -11.10
CA TYR A 302 -9.73 -12.36 -9.86
C TYR A 302 -10.72 -12.20 -8.70
N LEU A 303 -11.50 -11.11 -8.67
CA LEU A 303 -12.63 -11.00 -7.75
C LEU A 303 -13.77 -11.96 -8.09
N PHE A 304 -14.09 -12.13 -9.38
CA PHE A 304 -15.04 -13.15 -9.81
C PHE A 304 -14.55 -14.54 -9.43
N TYR A 305 -13.27 -14.83 -9.69
CA TYR A 305 -12.62 -16.09 -9.31
C TYR A 305 -12.73 -16.38 -7.80
N GLU A 306 -12.48 -15.38 -6.94
CA GLU A 306 -12.67 -15.52 -5.49
C GLU A 306 -14.12 -15.88 -5.16
N LYS A 307 -15.08 -15.09 -5.65
CA LYS A 307 -16.51 -15.26 -5.35
C LYS A 307 -17.04 -16.59 -5.87
N TRP A 308 -16.60 -17.02 -7.05
CA TRP A 308 -16.98 -18.31 -7.65
C TRP A 308 -16.56 -19.49 -6.78
N ARG A 309 -15.29 -19.51 -6.34
CA ARG A 309 -14.78 -20.56 -5.44
C ARG A 309 -15.43 -20.54 -4.07
N ARG A 310 -15.91 -19.38 -3.62
CA ARG A 310 -16.64 -19.23 -2.34
C ARG A 310 -18.15 -19.46 -2.45
N ALA A 311 -18.68 -19.71 -3.66
CA ALA A 311 -20.12 -19.80 -3.93
C ALA A 311 -20.89 -18.52 -3.51
N GLU A 312 -20.28 -17.35 -3.72
CA GLU A 312 -20.88 -16.03 -3.46
C GLU A 312 -21.55 -15.41 -4.70
N VAL A 313 -21.53 -16.13 -5.83
CA VAL A 313 -22.25 -15.83 -7.08
C VAL A 313 -22.99 -17.08 -7.54
N ASP A 314 -24.04 -16.93 -8.34
CA ASP A 314 -24.82 -18.07 -8.82
C ASP A 314 -24.00 -19.01 -9.71
N ASN A 315 -24.14 -20.32 -9.49
CA ASN A 315 -23.62 -21.35 -10.40
C ASN A 315 -24.47 -21.40 -11.69
N SER A 316 -24.24 -20.47 -12.60
CA SER A 316 -24.99 -20.35 -13.85
C SER A 316 -24.12 -20.57 -15.08
N GLU A 317 -24.70 -21.23 -16.11
CA GLU A 317 -24.02 -21.39 -17.41
C GLU A 317 -23.74 -20.04 -18.06
N MET A 318 -24.53 -19.01 -17.75
CA MET A 318 -24.34 -17.67 -18.27
C MET A 318 -23.02 -17.04 -17.79
N TYR A 319 -22.61 -17.20 -16.52
CA TYR A 319 -21.29 -16.71 -16.08
C TYR A 319 -20.15 -17.49 -16.74
N VAL A 320 -20.28 -18.82 -16.84
CA VAL A 320 -19.28 -19.67 -17.52
C VAL A 320 -19.15 -19.29 -19.01
N ALA A 321 -20.27 -19.07 -19.70
CA ALA A 321 -20.29 -18.62 -21.08
C ALA A 321 -19.68 -17.22 -21.24
N SER A 322 -19.96 -16.31 -20.30
CA SER A 322 -19.34 -14.98 -20.26
C SER A 322 -17.81 -15.09 -20.16
N LEU A 323 -17.27 -15.88 -19.22
CA LEU A 323 -15.83 -16.07 -19.09
C LEU A 323 -15.21 -16.64 -20.37
N ARG A 324 -15.83 -17.66 -20.99
CA ARG A 324 -15.37 -18.21 -22.27
C ARG A 324 -15.34 -17.15 -23.36
N ALA A 325 -16.32 -16.24 -23.39
CA ALA A 325 -16.35 -15.12 -24.34
C ALA A 325 -15.28 -14.04 -24.06
N HIS A 326 -14.63 -14.05 -22.90
CA HIS A 326 -13.45 -13.22 -22.59
C HIS A 326 -12.13 -13.96 -22.85
N CYS A 327 -12.15 -15.21 -23.29
CA CYS A 327 -10.94 -15.96 -23.65
C CYS A 327 -10.83 -16.06 -25.17
N TYR A 328 -9.63 -15.83 -25.70
CA TYR A 328 -9.37 -16.10 -27.11
C TYR A 328 -9.50 -17.62 -27.37
N PRO A 329 -10.13 -18.06 -28.49
CA PRO A 329 -10.37 -19.49 -28.73
C PRO A 329 -9.11 -20.36 -28.71
N SER A 330 -7.98 -19.83 -29.19
CA SER A 330 -6.66 -20.49 -29.12
C SER A 330 -5.75 -19.85 -28.07
N GLY A 331 -6.33 -19.18 -27.07
CA GLY A 331 -5.58 -18.56 -26.00
C GLY A 331 -4.96 -19.58 -25.07
N VAL A 332 -3.77 -19.26 -24.57
CA VAL A 332 -2.92 -20.20 -23.83
C VAL A 332 -2.74 -19.75 -22.39
N TYR A 333 -2.78 -20.70 -21.46
CA TYR A 333 -2.37 -20.52 -20.08
C TYR A 333 -1.17 -21.41 -19.76
N VAL A 334 -0.11 -20.80 -19.23
CA VAL A 334 1.07 -21.48 -18.71
C VAL A 334 1.03 -21.43 -17.19
N HIS A 335 0.77 -22.59 -16.58
CA HIS A 335 0.72 -22.76 -15.14
C HIS A 335 2.12 -22.60 -14.52
N PRO A 336 2.25 -22.14 -13.25
CA PRO A 336 3.55 -22.07 -12.55
C PRO A 336 4.36 -23.37 -12.47
N SER A 337 3.74 -24.53 -12.70
CA SER A 337 4.43 -25.83 -12.81
C SER A 337 5.12 -26.06 -14.15
N GLY A 338 4.92 -25.17 -15.12
CA GLY A 338 5.35 -25.32 -16.52
C GLY A 338 4.35 -26.07 -17.41
N THR A 339 3.18 -26.46 -16.88
CA THR A 339 2.12 -27.11 -17.66
C THR A 339 1.39 -26.08 -18.52
N GLU A 340 1.27 -26.35 -19.81
CA GLU A 340 0.52 -25.54 -20.77
C GLU A 340 -0.86 -26.14 -21.03
N GLN A 341 -1.89 -25.30 -21.08
CA GLN A 341 -3.26 -25.69 -21.42
C GLN A 341 -4.01 -24.53 -22.06
N THR A 342 -5.13 -24.81 -22.73
CA THR A 342 -5.95 -23.75 -23.33
C THR A 342 -6.69 -22.97 -22.24
N LEU A 343 -6.95 -21.67 -22.48
CA LEU A 343 -7.77 -20.87 -21.56
C LEU A 343 -9.18 -21.47 -21.40
N SER A 344 -9.73 -22.10 -22.44
CA SER A 344 -11.01 -22.81 -22.37
C SER A 344 -10.97 -23.98 -21.39
N ASP A 345 -9.90 -24.77 -21.38
CA ASP A 345 -9.72 -25.88 -20.42
C ASP A 345 -9.54 -25.36 -19.00
N CYS A 346 -8.85 -24.23 -18.83
CA CYS A 346 -8.76 -23.56 -17.54
C CYS A 346 -10.15 -23.15 -17.04
N ILE A 347 -11.02 -22.57 -17.88
CA ILE A 347 -12.40 -22.20 -17.48
C ILE A 347 -13.21 -23.45 -17.11
N ASN A 348 -13.06 -24.56 -17.84
CA ASN A 348 -13.70 -25.83 -17.48
C ASN A 348 -13.23 -26.35 -16.12
N THR A 349 -11.93 -26.19 -15.83
CA THR A 349 -11.35 -26.52 -14.53
C THR A 349 -11.89 -25.60 -13.43
N LEU A 350 -11.94 -24.28 -13.66
CA LEU A 350 -12.54 -23.35 -12.70
C LEU A 350 -14.00 -23.69 -12.38
N ARG A 351 -14.77 -24.14 -13.38
CA ARG A 351 -16.16 -24.56 -13.20
C ARG A 351 -16.28 -25.73 -12.21
N SER A 352 -15.39 -26.71 -12.24
CA SER A 352 -15.44 -27.85 -11.30
C SER A 352 -15.07 -27.48 -9.86
N HIS A 353 -14.50 -26.29 -9.65
CA HIS A 353 -14.13 -25.73 -8.34
C HIS A 353 -15.16 -24.74 -7.77
N TYR A 354 -16.36 -24.65 -8.33
CA TYR A 354 -17.42 -23.82 -7.73
C TYR A 354 -17.67 -24.23 -6.26
N GLY A 355 -17.63 -23.26 -5.35
CA GLY A 355 -17.90 -23.48 -3.93
C GLY A 355 -16.87 -24.31 -3.16
N ASP A 356 -15.73 -24.69 -3.75
CA ASP A 356 -14.71 -25.53 -3.09
C ASP A 356 -14.02 -24.83 -1.89
N LYS A 357 -14.17 -23.50 -1.80
CA LYS A 357 -13.74 -22.63 -0.71
C LYS A 357 -14.90 -22.01 0.08
N GLN A 358 -16.13 -22.48 -0.11
CA GLN A 358 -17.28 -22.00 0.66
C GLN A 358 -17.06 -22.21 2.17
N GLY A 359 -17.32 -21.16 2.96
CA GLY A 359 -17.11 -21.16 4.42
C GLY A 359 -15.64 -21.16 4.88
N LYS A 360 -14.67 -21.09 3.96
CA LYS A 360 -13.24 -21.00 4.30
C LYS A 360 -12.77 -19.54 4.27
N GLN A 361 -11.71 -19.24 5.01
CA GLN A 361 -11.00 -17.97 4.92
C GLN A 361 -10.14 -17.95 3.64
N PHE A 362 -10.81 -17.81 2.50
CA PHE A 362 -10.19 -17.74 1.17
C PHE A 362 -10.30 -16.33 0.63
N ARG A 363 -9.17 -15.67 0.33
CA ARG A 363 -9.13 -14.36 -0.34
C ARG A 363 -8.13 -14.37 -1.48
N VAL A 364 -8.45 -13.58 -2.51
CA VAL A 364 -7.61 -13.38 -3.68
C VAL A 364 -7.46 -11.88 -3.90
N TRP A 365 -6.24 -11.45 -4.19
CA TRP A 365 -5.99 -10.09 -4.63
C TRP A 365 -4.84 -10.07 -5.63
N VAL A 366 -4.79 -8.99 -6.39
CA VAL A 366 -3.68 -8.69 -7.28
C VAL A 366 -2.91 -7.50 -6.72
N ASP A 367 -1.64 -7.43 -7.03
CA ASP A 367 -0.73 -6.36 -6.60
C ASP A 367 0.19 -5.98 -7.77
N LYS A 368 0.51 -4.68 -7.89
CA LYS A 368 1.35 -4.13 -8.97
C LYS A 368 0.78 -4.42 -10.36
N VAL A 369 -0.51 -4.21 -10.57
CA VAL A 369 -1.13 -4.33 -11.89
C VAL A 369 -0.67 -3.18 -12.78
N LEU A 370 0.18 -3.50 -13.75
CA LEU A 370 0.75 -2.54 -14.68
C LEU A 370 0.55 -3.05 -16.11
N HIS A 371 -0.05 -2.21 -16.96
CA HIS A 371 -0.21 -2.50 -18.37
C HIS A 371 0.72 -1.65 -19.23
N THR A 372 1.15 -2.20 -20.36
CA THR A 372 1.87 -1.50 -21.40
C THR A 372 1.20 -1.81 -22.73
N LYS A 373 0.83 -0.77 -23.46
CA LYS A 373 0.24 -0.93 -24.80
C LYS A 373 1.32 -1.42 -25.77
N ILE A 374 1.09 -2.55 -26.43
CA ILE A 374 2.05 -3.18 -27.35
C ILE A 374 1.60 -3.16 -28.81
N SER A 375 0.30 -2.96 -29.07
CA SER A 375 -0.26 -2.68 -30.40
C SER A 375 -1.42 -1.69 -30.29
N THR A 376 -2.15 -1.44 -31.39
CA THR A 376 -3.35 -0.57 -31.41
C THR A 376 -4.43 -0.98 -30.41
N ASP A 377 -4.59 -2.29 -30.19
CA ASP A 377 -5.70 -2.93 -29.49
C ASP A 377 -5.23 -3.99 -28.48
N THR A 378 -3.92 -4.09 -28.22
CA THR A 378 -3.34 -5.13 -27.37
C THR A 378 -2.42 -4.55 -26.31
N TRP A 379 -2.50 -5.12 -25.10
CA TRP A 379 -1.74 -4.75 -23.93
C TRP A 379 -1.01 -5.95 -23.34
N LEU A 380 0.24 -5.72 -22.92
CA LEU A 380 0.96 -6.59 -22.01
C LEU A 380 0.67 -6.12 -20.58
N VAL A 381 0.11 -6.99 -19.74
CA VAL A 381 -0.18 -6.71 -18.33
C VAL A 381 0.68 -7.57 -17.45
N LYS A 382 1.32 -6.98 -16.44
CA LYS A 382 2.12 -7.68 -15.43
C LYS A 382 1.56 -7.37 -14.05
N PHE A 383 1.45 -8.39 -13.21
CA PHE A 383 0.97 -8.26 -11.84
C PHE A 383 1.38 -9.45 -10.98
N ASN A 384 1.34 -9.28 -9.67
CA ASN A 384 1.42 -10.37 -8.72
C ASN A 384 0.00 -10.82 -8.37
N LYS A 385 -0.28 -12.12 -8.47
CA LYS A 385 -1.51 -12.71 -7.96
C LYS A 385 -1.23 -13.36 -6.62
N TRP A 386 -2.04 -13.04 -5.63
CA TRP A 386 -1.98 -13.61 -4.30
C TRP A 386 -3.24 -14.39 -3.98
N GLU A 387 -3.07 -15.52 -3.30
CA GLU A 387 -4.14 -16.27 -2.66
C GLU A 387 -3.78 -16.53 -1.20
N ILE A 388 -4.76 -16.39 -0.31
CA ILE A 388 -4.69 -16.86 1.06
C ILE A 388 -5.83 -17.85 1.29
N SER A 389 -5.52 -18.97 1.94
CA SER A 389 -6.49 -20.01 2.29
C SER A 389 -6.18 -20.52 3.70
N GLY A 390 -6.84 -19.95 4.72
CA GLY A 390 -6.44 -20.13 6.11
C GLY A 390 -5.09 -19.48 6.38
N GLU A 391 -4.10 -20.24 6.87
CA GLU A 391 -2.75 -19.73 7.13
C GLU A 391 -1.80 -19.87 5.91
N GLU A 392 -2.23 -20.53 4.83
CA GLU A 392 -1.39 -20.73 3.66
C GLU A 392 -1.49 -19.56 2.69
N TRP A 393 -0.32 -18.97 2.39
CA TRP A 393 -0.14 -17.90 1.41
C TRP A 393 0.51 -18.46 0.15
N GLN A 394 -0.04 -18.09 -1.01
CA GLN A 394 0.51 -18.43 -2.31
C GLN A 394 0.62 -17.17 -3.15
N ASN A 395 1.70 -17.08 -3.92
CA ASN A 395 1.92 -15.97 -4.83
C ASN A 395 2.61 -16.42 -6.12
N CYS A 396 2.13 -15.88 -7.24
CA CYS A 396 2.82 -15.97 -8.51
C CYS A 396 2.93 -14.59 -9.18
N LEU A 397 4.02 -14.41 -9.92
CA LEU A 397 4.14 -13.36 -10.91
C LEU A 397 3.34 -13.80 -12.15
N THR A 398 2.41 -12.95 -12.59
CA THR A 398 1.58 -13.19 -13.77
C THR A 398 1.90 -12.17 -14.85
N THR A 399 2.06 -12.65 -16.07
CA THR A 399 2.11 -11.85 -17.30
C THR A 399 0.94 -12.27 -18.19
N ALA A 400 0.12 -11.32 -18.60
CA ALA A 400 -1.03 -11.54 -19.45
C ALA A 400 -0.95 -10.67 -20.72
N ILE A 401 -1.48 -11.18 -21.83
CA ILE A 401 -1.74 -10.42 -23.05
C ILE A 401 -3.25 -10.27 -23.17
N LEU A 402 -3.72 -9.01 -23.16
CA LEU A 402 -5.13 -8.66 -23.31
C LEU A 402 -5.32 -7.91 -24.62
N SER A 403 -6.42 -8.17 -25.33
CA SER A 403 -6.83 -7.43 -26.53
C SER A 403 -8.23 -6.85 -26.34
N SER A 404 -8.59 -5.73 -26.98
CA SER A 404 -9.95 -5.18 -26.88
C SER A 404 -10.94 -6.00 -27.70
N LYS A 405 -12.17 -6.20 -27.19
CA LYS A 405 -13.23 -6.97 -27.88
C LYS A 405 -13.78 -6.30 -29.14
N GLY A 406 -13.65 -4.98 -29.26
CA GLY A 406 -14.14 -4.20 -30.39
C GLY A 406 -13.19 -3.08 -30.77
N GLN A 407 -13.73 -2.03 -31.42
CA GLN A 407 -12.94 -0.86 -31.84
C GLN A 407 -12.50 0.01 -30.65
N SER A 408 -13.06 -0.24 -29.46
CA SER A 408 -12.85 0.52 -28.23
C SER A 408 -12.64 -0.42 -27.03
N ALA A 409 -11.86 0.04 -26.03
CA ALA A 409 -11.68 -0.66 -24.75
C ALA A 409 -12.95 -0.72 -23.89
N SER A 410 -13.97 0.08 -24.21
CA SER A 410 -15.30 0.03 -23.59
C SER A 410 -16.01 -1.31 -23.78
N ASP A 411 -15.68 -2.03 -24.87
CA ASP A 411 -16.37 -3.26 -25.26
C ASP A 411 -15.87 -4.48 -24.46
N GLY A 412 -14.93 -4.25 -23.54
CA GLY A 412 -14.27 -5.27 -22.72
C GLY A 412 -13.00 -5.82 -23.37
N PHE A 413 -12.39 -6.80 -22.70
CA PHE A 413 -11.11 -7.37 -23.09
C PHE A 413 -11.20 -8.89 -23.35
N ILE A 414 -10.32 -9.37 -24.21
CA ILE A 414 -10.08 -10.78 -24.53
C ILE A 414 -8.69 -11.15 -24.00
N TRP A 415 -8.65 -12.17 -23.16
CA TRP A 415 -7.43 -12.79 -22.67
C TRP A 415 -6.85 -13.69 -23.76
N MET A 416 -5.66 -13.34 -24.25
CA MET A 416 -4.98 -14.03 -25.35
C MET A 416 -3.94 -15.03 -24.82
N HIS A 417 -3.23 -14.64 -23.78
CA HIS A 417 -2.17 -15.42 -23.17
C HIS A 417 -2.04 -15.07 -21.70
N VAL A 418 -1.80 -16.07 -20.86
CA VAL A 418 -1.51 -15.89 -19.43
C VAL A 418 -0.35 -16.81 -19.07
N HIS A 419 0.69 -16.26 -18.48
CA HIS A 419 1.83 -17.03 -17.99
C HIS A 419 2.09 -16.63 -16.55
N GLN A 420 2.10 -17.64 -15.68
CA GLN A 420 2.40 -17.47 -14.28
C GLN A 420 3.68 -18.19 -13.88
N THR A 421 4.41 -17.60 -12.94
CA THR A 421 5.63 -18.19 -12.35
C THR A 421 5.56 -18.04 -10.84
N TRP A 422 5.84 -19.11 -10.09
CA TRP A 422 5.87 -19.06 -8.63
C TRP A 422 6.88 -18.02 -8.15
N SER A 423 6.47 -17.19 -7.19
CA SER A 423 7.42 -16.34 -6.47
C SER A 423 8.27 -17.18 -5.52
N GLU A 424 9.52 -16.77 -5.31
CA GLU A 424 10.45 -17.48 -4.42
C GLU A 424 9.83 -17.73 -3.04
N GLY A 425 9.91 -18.98 -2.57
CA GLY A 425 9.38 -19.39 -1.27
C GLY A 425 7.85 -19.38 -1.13
N CYS A 426 7.10 -19.02 -2.17
CA CYS A 426 5.64 -18.87 -2.13
C CYS A 426 4.88 -20.06 -2.77
N GLN A 427 5.55 -21.20 -2.92
CA GLN A 427 4.95 -22.44 -3.39
C GLN A 427 4.17 -23.08 -2.24
N GLY A 428 2.83 -23.04 -2.32
CA GLY A 428 2.01 -23.75 -1.33
C GLY A 428 2.10 -25.28 -1.47
N LYS A 429 1.76 -26.00 -0.40
CA LYS A 429 1.88 -27.47 -0.32
C LYS A 429 0.96 -28.21 -1.31
N ILE A 430 -0.14 -27.58 -1.74
CA ILE A 430 -1.14 -28.18 -2.64
C ILE A 430 -1.21 -27.37 -3.95
N GLN A 431 -0.26 -27.64 -4.84
CA GLN A 431 -0.19 -26.99 -6.17
C GLN A 431 -1.41 -27.33 -7.05
N SER A 432 -2.05 -28.48 -6.84
CA SER A 432 -3.19 -28.95 -7.65
C SER A 432 -4.49 -28.14 -7.44
N SER A 433 -4.55 -27.26 -6.44
CA SER A 433 -5.73 -26.43 -6.14
C SER A 433 -5.57 -24.95 -6.52
N PHE A 434 -4.38 -24.57 -7.03
CA PHE A 434 -4.08 -23.25 -7.54
C PHE A 434 -4.50 -23.17 -9.00
N LEU A 435 -5.38 -22.24 -9.32
CA LEU A 435 -5.97 -22.09 -10.63
C LEU A 435 -5.80 -20.65 -11.09
N PHE A 436 -5.57 -20.48 -12.40
CA PHE A 436 -5.57 -19.21 -13.13
C PHE A 436 -4.59 -18.10 -12.72
#